data_AF-A0A961K334-F1
#
_entry.id   AF-A0A961K334-F1
#
_cell.length_a   1.000
_cell.length_b   1.000
_cell.length_c   1.000
_cell.angle_alpha   90.00
_cell.angle_beta   90.00
_cell.angle_gamma   90.00
#
_symmetry.space_group_name_H-M   'P 1'
#
loop_
_entity.id
_entity.type
_entity.pdbx_description
1 polymer ?
#
loop_
_entity_poly.entity_id
_entity_poly.type
_entity_poly.pdbx_seq_one_letter_code
_entity_poly.pdbx_strand_id
1 'polypeptide(L)'
;RVKTYADEKAEITRLCTFETDTRKTVLLKACKVGSTWYAAAKVTNLDGTPVEDATYVTDADGSITFGAVFLTRYDDGCWGYKDMEESAGPVESRAPLSLLALLSELKDPESYAHAWRRRCRDWAAIPDYDEGDRIRLAAPVTLTDGSTCQIVTATHYQRGGKKRRCYRVEETGGLLRLSKASLAGSELLSSAKGDASPVLAEFFAGKNS
;
A
#
# COMPACT_ATOMS: atom_id res chain seq x y z
N ARG A 1 -27.70 -4.81 0.43
CA ARG A 1 -27.20 -3.82 -0.56
C ARG A 1 -26.01 -3.12 0.07
N VAL A 2 -24.82 -3.27 -0.50
CA VAL A 2 -23.58 -2.68 0.03
C VAL A 2 -23.60 -1.18 -0.24
N LYS A 3 -23.54 -0.36 0.83
CA LYS A 3 -23.57 1.11 0.75
C LYS A 3 -22.53 1.78 1.63
N THR A 4 -22.11 1.10 2.68
CA THR A 4 -21.21 1.63 3.69
C THR A 4 -19.91 0.84 3.71
N TYR A 5 -18.88 1.43 4.32
CA TYR A 5 -17.64 0.72 4.60
C TYR A 5 -17.87 -0.58 5.40
N ALA A 6 -18.81 -0.56 6.35
CA ALA A 6 -19.15 -1.74 7.15
C ALA A 6 -19.78 -2.84 6.29
N ASP A 7 -20.69 -2.47 5.38
CA ASP A 7 -21.30 -3.43 4.46
C ASP A 7 -20.26 -4.06 3.53
N GLU A 8 -19.34 -3.24 2.99
CA GLU A 8 -18.26 -3.74 2.16
C GLU A 8 -17.38 -4.71 2.95
N LYS A 9 -16.99 -4.33 4.16
CA LYS A 9 -16.16 -5.18 5.01
C LYS A 9 -16.85 -6.52 5.30
N ALA A 10 -18.13 -6.50 5.61
CA ALA A 10 -18.93 -7.71 5.84
C ALA A 10 -18.96 -8.61 4.60
N GLU A 11 -19.11 -8.02 3.42
CA GLU A 11 -19.11 -8.78 2.17
C GLU A 11 -17.73 -9.35 1.84
N ILE A 12 -16.65 -8.58 2.01
CA ILE A 12 -15.28 -9.09 1.86
C ILE A 12 -15.01 -10.22 2.86
N THR A 13 -15.47 -10.08 4.12
CA THR A 13 -15.37 -11.16 5.11
C THR A 13 -16.13 -12.41 4.66
N ARG A 14 -17.34 -12.26 4.13
CA ARG A 14 -18.13 -13.39 3.58
C ARG A 14 -17.41 -14.07 2.42
N LEU A 15 -16.82 -13.31 1.50
CA LEU A 15 -16.09 -13.84 0.35
C LEU A 15 -14.81 -14.59 0.75
N CYS A 16 -14.17 -14.18 1.83
CA CYS A 16 -12.97 -14.83 2.37
C CYS A 16 -13.26 -15.86 3.47
N THR A 17 -14.53 -16.15 3.79
CA THR A 17 -14.91 -17.09 4.85
C THR A 17 -15.96 -18.05 4.32
N PHE A 18 -15.52 -19.24 3.94
CA PHE A 18 -16.40 -20.28 3.44
C PHE A 18 -15.83 -21.65 3.78
N GLU A 19 -16.69 -22.67 3.71
CA GLU A 19 -16.36 -24.05 4.00
C GLU A 19 -16.93 -24.91 2.88
N THR A 20 -16.14 -25.85 2.38
CA THR A 20 -16.53 -26.90 1.44
C THR A 20 -16.47 -28.25 2.15
N ASP A 21 -16.85 -29.33 1.47
CA ASP A 21 -16.76 -30.68 2.05
C ASP A 21 -15.33 -31.10 2.42
N THR A 22 -14.31 -30.42 1.88
CA THR A 22 -12.89 -30.77 2.06
C THR A 22 -12.07 -29.71 2.78
N ARG A 23 -12.44 -28.43 2.65
CA ARG A 23 -11.61 -27.31 3.09
C ARG A 23 -12.43 -26.25 3.81
N LYS A 24 -11.79 -25.59 4.77
CA LYS A 24 -12.28 -24.38 5.42
C LYS A 24 -11.36 -23.22 5.08
N THR A 25 -11.95 -22.09 4.74
CA THR A 25 -11.25 -20.81 4.61
C THR A 25 -11.76 -19.82 5.65
N VAL A 26 -10.84 -19.18 6.36
CA VAL A 26 -11.14 -18.15 7.37
C VAL A 26 -10.37 -16.87 7.10
N LEU A 27 -11.04 -15.73 7.25
CA LEU A 27 -10.39 -14.42 7.14
C LEU A 27 -9.56 -14.14 8.41
N LEU A 28 -8.26 -13.94 8.26
CA LEU A 28 -7.38 -13.50 9.35
C LEU A 28 -7.36 -11.96 9.48
N LYS A 29 -7.32 -11.27 8.34
CA LYS A 29 -7.25 -9.81 8.30
C LYS A 29 -7.80 -9.26 6.99
N ALA A 30 -8.55 -8.17 7.06
CA ALA A 30 -8.93 -7.37 5.89
C ALA A 30 -8.66 -5.89 6.13
N CYS A 31 -8.17 -5.20 5.11
CA CYS A 31 -7.94 -3.75 5.13
C CYS A 31 -8.26 -3.12 3.78
N LYS A 32 -8.77 -1.89 3.81
CA LYS A 32 -9.08 -1.12 2.60
C LYS A 32 -8.06 -0.01 2.40
N VAL A 33 -7.51 0.11 1.19
CA VAL A 33 -6.64 1.22 0.78
C VAL A 33 -7.22 1.83 -0.49
N GLY A 34 -7.73 3.06 -0.40
CA GLY A 34 -8.50 3.66 -1.49
C GLY A 34 -9.78 2.87 -1.76
N SER A 35 -9.93 2.35 -2.98
CA SER A 35 -11.04 1.51 -3.41
C SER A 35 -10.70 0.01 -3.44
N THR A 36 -9.52 -0.38 -2.98
CA THR A 36 -9.07 -1.77 -3.00
C THR A 36 -9.09 -2.38 -1.60
N TRP A 37 -9.66 -3.57 -1.48
CA TRP A 37 -9.53 -4.39 -0.28
C TRP A 37 -8.42 -5.40 -0.46
N TYR A 38 -7.65 -5.59 0.61
CA TYR A 38 -6.66 -6.65 0.76
C TYR A 38 -7.09 -7.53 1.91
N ALA A 39 -7.00 -8.84 1.73
CA ALA A 39 -7.34 -9.83 2.74
C ALA A 39 -6.27 -10.91 2.85
N ALA A 40 -6.02 -11.38 4.07
CA ALA A 40 -5.26 -12.60 4.35
C ALA A 40 -6.27 -13.70 4.67
N ALA A 41 -6.36 -14.72 3.81
CA ALA A 41 -7.30 -15.82 3.93
C ALA A 41 -6.54 -17.11 4.21
N LYS A 42 -6.87 -17.76 5.33
CA LYS A 42 -6.24 -19.00 5.78
C LYS A 42 -7.08 -20.20 5.39
N VAL A 43 -6.46 -21.21 4.79
CA VAL A 43 -7.07 -22.46 4.33
C VAL A 43 -6.56 -23.62 5.17
N THR A 44 -7.47 -24.48 5.59
CA THR A 44 -7.19 -25.75 6.29
C THR A 44 -8.03 -26.87 5.68
N ASN A 45 -7.51 -28.08 5.57
CA ASN A 45 -8.36 -29.25 5.27
C ASN A 45 -9.17 -29.65 6.51
N LEU A 46 -10.41 -30.10 6.32
CA LEU A 46 -11.31 -30.48 7.42
C LEU A 46 -10.93 -31.80 8.08
N ASP A 47 -10.25 -32.70 7.36
CA ASP A 47 -9.76 -33.98 7.86
C ASP A 47 -8.45 -33.86 8.68
N GLY A 48 -7.94 -32.64 8.85
CA GLY A 48 -6.70 -32.35 9.58
C GLY A 48 -5.42 -32.67 8.81
N THR A 49 -5.50 -33.12 7.56
CA THR A 49 -4.31 -33.29 6.72
C THR A 49 -3.71 -31.94 6.34
N PRO A 50 -2.38 -31.85 6.16
CA PRO A 50 -1.75 -30.63 5.67
C PRO A 50 -2.28 -30.23 4.28
N VAL A 51 -2.48 -28.93 4.07
CA VAL A 51 -2.87 -28.41 2.76
C VAL A 51 -1.66 -28.48 1.82
N GLU A 52 -1.78 -29.32 0.79
CA GLU A 52 -0.83 -29.35 -0.32
C GLU A 52 -1.22 -28.29 -1.37
N ASP A 53 -0.27 -27.42 -1.70
CA ASP A 53 -0.45 -26.34 -2.66
C ASP A 53 0.81 -26.16 -3.52
N ALA A 54 0.66 -25.76 -4.78
CA ALA A 54 1.80 -25.57 -5.69
C ALA A 54 2.56 -24.24 -5.46
N THR A 55 1.88 -23.23 -4.92
CA THR A 55 2.37 -21.86 -4.75
C THR A 55 2.93 -21.64 -3.34
N TYR A 56 2.23 -22.14 -2.32
CA TYR A 56 2.53 -21.85 -0.92
C TYR A 56 3.27 -22.99 -0.24
N VAL A 57 4.20 -22.63 0.65
CA VAL A 57 4.74 -23.53 1.67
C VAL A 57 3.68 -23.72 2.74
N THR A 58 3.39 -24.97 3.09
CA THR A 58 2.45 -25.30 4.16
C THR A 58 3.04 -24.89 5.52
N ASP A 59 2.26 -24.16 6.31
CA ASP A 59 2.64 -23.73 7.65
C ASP A 59 2.72 -24.92 8.62
N ALA A 60 3.34 -24.71 9.79
CA ALA A 60 3.57 -25.77 10.78
C ALA A 60 2.29 -26.44 11.30
N ASP A 61 1.15 -25.74 11.24
CA ASP A 61 -0.16 -26.28 11.64
C ASP A 61 -0.92 -26.95 10.49
N GLY A 62 -0.25 -27.18 9.35
CA GLY A 62 -0.85 -27.80 8.17
C GLY A 62 -1.69 -26.85 7.31
N SER A 63 -1.75 -25.56 7.64
CA SER A 63 -2.52 -24.58 6.86
C SER A 63 -1.70 -23.86 5.80
N ILE A 64 -2.37 -23.11 4.93
CA ILE A 64 -1.75 -22.06 4.12
C ILE A 64 -2.55 -20.76 4.27
N THR A 65 -1.88 -19.62 4.14
CA THR A 65 -2.51 -18.29 4.16
C THR A 65 -2.06 -17.50 2.94
N PHE A 66 -3.02 -17.07 2.12
CA PHE A 66 -2.76 -16.33 0.89
C PHE A 66 -3.34 -14.91 0.92
N GLY A 67 -2.76 -14.05 0.09
CA GLY A 67 -3.26 -12.69 -0.14
C GLY A 67 -4.38 -12.65 -1.18
N ALA A 68 -5.56 -12.16 -0.81
CA ALA A 68 -6.66 -11.85 -1.73
C ALA A 68 -6.80 -10.34 -1.93
N VAL A 69 -7.07 -9.93 -3.17
CA VAL A 69 -7.21 -8.53 -3.58
C VAL A 69 -8.56 -8.34 -4.26
N PHE A 70 -9.33 -7.36 -3.77
CA PHE A 70 -10.64 -7.03 -4.32
C PHE A 70 -10.66 -5.58 -4.78
N LEU A 71 -10.78 -5.38 -6.09
CA LEU A 71 -10.98 -4.06 -6.70
C LEU A 71 -12.46 -3.72 -6.61
N THR A 72 -12.83 -2.74 -5.79
CA THR A 72 -14.25 -2.37 -5.60
C THR A 72 -14.59 -1.09 -6.32
N ARG A 73 -15.82 -0.99 -6.82
CA ARG A 73 -16.35 0.22 -7.46
C ARG A 73 -17.83 0.39 -7.14
N TYR A 74 -18.25 1.65 -7.08
CA TYR A 74 -19.65 2.04 -7.11
C TYR A 74 -19.96 2.65 -8.47
N ASP A 75 -21.01 2.16 -9.12
CA ASP A 75 -21.50 2.69 -10.40
C ASP A 75 -23.03 2.62 -10.42
N ASP A 76 -23.70 3.69 -10.82
CA ASP A 76 -25.17 3.83 -10.82
C ASP A 76 -25.89 3.34 -9.54
N GLY A 77 -25.24 3.54 -8.39
CA GLY A 77 -25.78 3.11 -7.08
C GLY A 77 -25.70 1.60 -6.82
N CYS A 78 -25.01 0.85 -7.69
CA CYS A 78 -24.64 -0.54 -7.53
C CYS A 78 -23.18 -0.64 -7.08
N TRP A 79 -22.91 -1.59 -6.17
CA TRP A 79 -21.56 -1.93 -5.75
C TRP A 79 -21.14 -3.21 -6.46
N GLY A 80 -19.91 -3.22 -6.98
CA GLY A 80 -19.32 -4.39 -7.61
C GLY A 80 -17.86 -4.55 -7.23
N TYR A 81 -17.33 -5.75 -7.46
CA TYR A 81 -15.93 -6.06 -7.22
C TYR A 81 -15.37 -6.98 -8.31
N LYS A 82 -14.05 -6.94 -8.44
CA LYS A 82 -13.26 -7.98 -9.12
C LYS A 82 -12.23 -8.50 -8.13
N ASP A 83 -12.26 -9.79 -7.85
CA ASP A 83 -11.31 -10.47 -6.97
C ASP A 83 -10.17 -11.11 -7.77
N MET A 84 -9.03 -11.25 -7.11
CA MET A 84 -7.87 -12.00 -7.57
C MET A 84 -6.96 -12.32 -6.38
N GLU A 85 -6.19 -13.38 -6.50
CA GLU A 85 -5.15 -13.75 -5.54
C GLU A 85 -3.83 -13.04 -5.87
N GLU A 86 -2.92 -12.93 -4.90
CA GLU A 86 -1.55 -12.45 -5.12
C GLU A 86 -0.78 -13.24 -6.18
N SER A 87 -1.09 -14.53 -6.35
CA SER A 87 -0.55 -15.42 -7.38
C SER A 87 -0.87 -14.96 -8.81
N ALA A 88 -1.92 -14.16 -8.99
CA ALA A 88 -2.27 -13.54 -10.27
C ALA A 88 -1.47 -12.26 -10.57
N GLY A 89 -0.62 -11.81 -9.65
CA GLY A 89 0.22 -10.62 -9.80
C GLY A 89 -0.52 -9.28 -9.96
N PRO A 90 -1.51 -8.93 -9.11
CA PRO A 90 -2.28 -7.70 -9.25
C PRO A 90 -1.42 -6.44 -9.41
N VAL A 91 -1.88 -5.46 -10.20
CA VAL A 91 -1.23 -4.14 -10.28
C VAL A 91 -1.38 -3.41 -8.95
N GLU A 92 -2.56 -3.48 -8.33
CA GLU A 92 -2.82 -2.92 -7.00
C GLU A 92 -2.00 -3.63 -5.92
N SER A 93 -0.87 -3.02 -5.57
CA SER A 93 0.16 -3.58 -4.69
C SER A 93 0.45 -2.64 -3.52
N ARG A 94 -0.58 -2.36 -2.72
CA ARG A 94 -0.53 -1.46 -1.55
C ARG A 94 -0.99 -2.15 -0.27
N ALA A 95 -0.90 -3.48 -0.21
CA ALA A 95 -1.25 -4.23 0.97
C ALA A 95 -0.34 -3.82 2.15
N PRO A 96 -0.89 -3.55 3.35
CA PRO A 96 -0.10 -3.20 4.52
C PRO A 96 0.87 -4.31 4.92
N LEU A 97 2.05 -3.93 5.44
CA LEU A 97 3.05 -4.89 5.93
C LEU A 97 2.49 -5.87 6.96
N SER A 98 1.60 -5.39 7.84
CA SER A 98 0.94 -6.23 8.85
C SER A 98 -0.03 -7.27 8.27
N LEU A 99 -0.44 -7.15 7.02
CA LEU A 99 -1.19 -8.18 6.30
C LEU A 99 -0.22 -9.16 5.64
N LEU A 100 0.84 -8.65 4.99
CA LEU A 100 1.87 -9.49 4.37
C LEU A 100 2.55 -10.43 5.38
N ALA A 101 2.74 -9.98 6.62
CA ALA A 101 3.32 -10.78 7.70
C ALA A 101 2.46 -11.98 8.16
N LEU A 102 1.20 -12.07 7.69
CA LEU A 102 0.32 -13.19 7.98
C LEU A 102 0.32 -14.26 6.88
N LEU A 103 0.93 -13.96 5.73
CA LEU A 103 0.86 -14.83 4.56
C LEU A 103 1.92 -15.91 4.67
N SER A 104 1.59 -17.14 4.26
CA SER A 104 2.55 -18.24 4.23
C SER A 104 3.65 -17.97 3.23
N GLU A 105 4.81 -18.57 3.45
CA GLU A 105 5.96 -18.46 2.55
C GLU A 105 5.65 -19.01 1.16
N LEU A 106 6.32 -18.46 0.14
CA LEU A 106 6.15 -18.86 -1.25
C LEU A 106 7.22 -19.87 -1.64
N LYS A 107 6.84 -20.88 -2.42
CA LYS A 107 7.78 -21.90 -2.92
C LYS A 107 8.72 -21.36 -4.00
N ASP A 108 8.19 -20.52 -4.89
CA ASP A 108 8.93 -19.97 -6.02
C ASP A 108 9.26 -18.47 -5.80
N PRO A 109 10.55 -18.11 -5.67
CA PRO A 109 10.98 -16.72 -5.50
C PRO A 109 10.74 -15.85 -6.74
N GLU A 110 10.56 -16.44 -7.92
CA GLU A 110 10.30 -15.71 -9.17
C GLU A 110 8.80 -15.63 -9.52
N SER A 111 7.94 -16.14 -8.63
CA SER A 111 6.49 -16.11 -8.82
C SER A 111 5.90 -14.70 -8.83
N TYR A 112 4.74 -14.56 -9.49
CA TYR A 112 3.98 -13.32 -9.47
C TYR A 112 3.56 -12.88 -8.07
N ALA A 113 3.29 -13.83 -7.16
CA ALA A 113 3.02 -13.55 -5.76
C ALA A 113 4.22 -12.88 -5.08
N HIS A 114 5.43 -13.40 -5.30
CA HIS A 114 6.62 -12.81 -4.70
C HIS A 114 6.87 -11.39 -5.24
N ALA A 115 6.72 -11.20 -6.55
CA ALA A 115 6.80 -9.88 -7.18
C ALA A 115 5.74 -8.91 -6.63
N TRP A 116 4.51 -9.37 -6.40
CA TRP A 116 3.44 -8.56 -5.80
C TRP A 116 3.74 -8.16 -4.36
N ARG A 117 4.17 -9.11 -3.52
CA ARG A 117 4.58 -8.84 -2.13
C ARG A 117 5.72 -7.83 -2.08
N ARG A 118 6.71 -7.96 -2.97
CA ARG A 118 7.82 -6.99 -3.09
C ARG A 118 7.29 -5.58 -3.40
N ARG A 119 6.45 -5.41 -4.41
CA ARG A 119 5.84 -4.10 -4.74
C ARG A 119 5.07 -3.50 -3.56
N CYS A 120 4.37 -4.33 -2.77
CA CYS A 120 3.70 -3.86 -1.56
C CYS A 120 4.70 -3.34 -0.50
N ARG A 121 5.83 -4.04 -0.31
CA ARG A 121 6.91 -3.56 0.60
C ARG A 121 7.54 -2.28 0.08
N ASP A 122 7.83 -2.20 -1.21
CA ASP A 122 8.41 -1.01 -1.85
C ASP A 122 7.48 0.20 -1.68
N TRP A 123 6.16 0.02 -1.86
CA TRP A 123 5.17 1.06 -1.61
C TRP A 123 5.15 1.52 -0.15
N ALA A 124 5.25 0.59 0.79
CA ALA A 124 5.27 0.89 2.23
C ALA A 124 6.56 1.61 2.66
N ALA A 125 7.68 1.35 1.97
CA ALA A 125 8.97 1.99 2.21
C ALA A 125 9.06 3.43 1.70
N ILE A 126 8.11 3.89 0.87
CA ILE A 126 8.07 5.26 0.39
C ILE A 126 7.88 6.21 1.59
N PRO A 127 8.80 7.17 1.80
CA PRO A 127 8.73 8.10 2.93
C PRO A 127 7.45 8.92 2.93
N ASP A 128 6.95 9.23 4.13
CA ASP A 128 5.97 10.27 4.34
C ASP A 128 6.68 11.52 4.85
N TYR A 129 6.40 12.65 4.21
CA TYR A 129 6.98 13.94 4.57
C TYR A 129 5.98 14.84 5.27
N ASP A 130 6.49 15.64 6.21
CA ASP A 130 5.75 16.64 6.94
C ASP A 130 5.66 17.96 6.15
N GLU A 131 4.74 18.83 6.56
CA GLU A 131 4.66 20.16 5.96
C GLU A 131 5.92 20.99 6.24
N GLY A 132 6.46 21.59 5.19
CA GLY A 132 7.69 22.39 5.22
C GLY A 132 8.97 21.59 4.94
N ASP A 133 8.92 20.27 4.90
CA ASP A 133 10.09 19.45 4.53
C ASP A 133 10.53 19.75 3.09
N ARG A 134 11.84 19.97 2.89
CA ARG A 134 12.47 20.11 1.57
C ARG A 134 12.94 18.75 1.10
N ILE A 135 12.53 18.36 -0.09
CA ILE A 135 12.64 16.99 -0.61
C ILE A 135 13.29 17.05 -1.99
N ARG A 136 14.32 16.23 -2.21
CA ARG A 136 14.87 15.97 -3.54
C ARG A 136 14.25 14.69 -4.09
N LEU A 137 13.56 14.79 -5.21
CA LEU A 137 13.02 13.64 -5.92
C LEU A 137 14.15 12.81 -6.54
N ALA A 138 13.98 11.49 -6.58
CA ALA A 138 14.96 10.57 -7.15
C ALA A 138 15.25 10.88 -8.63
N ALA A 139 14.23 11.31 -9.38
CA ALA A 139 14.33 11.77 -10.75
C ALA A 139 13.55 13.09 -10.93
N PRO A 140 14.00 13.98 -11.82
CA PRO A 140 13.24 15.18 -12.18
C PRO A 140 11.86 14.83 -12.74
N VAL A 141 10.84 15.61 -12.35
CA VAL A 141 9.47 15.50 -12.86
C VAL A 141 9.22 16.58 -13.89
N THR A 142 8.72 16.20 -15.06
CA THR A 142 8.31 17.13 -16.12
C THR A 142 6.94 17.75 -15.82
N LEU A 143 6.88 19.07 -15.86
CA LEU A 143 5.67 19.86 -15.67
C LEU A 143 4.93 20.06 -17.00
N THR A 144 3.68 20.53 -16.94
CA THR A 144 2.83 20.73 -18.13
C THR A 144 3.40 21.76 -19.11
N ASP A 145 4.20 22.71 -18.62
CA ASP A 145 4.90 23.72 -19.44
C ASP A 145 6.23 23.22 -20.03
N GLY A 146 6.59 21.95 -19.81
CA GLY A 146 7.83 21.33 -20.29
C GLY A 146 9.04 21.55 -19.37
N SER A 147 8.93 22.39 -18.34
CA SER A 147 10.01 22.55 -17.36
C SER A 147 10.16 21.31 -16.47
N THR A 148 11.32 21.13 -15.85
CA THR A 148 11.56 20.03 -14.92
C THR A 148 11.78 20.56 -13.51
N CYS A 149 11.25 19.85 -12.53
CA CYS A 149 11.43 20.13 -11.11
C CYS A 149 11.98 18.87 -10.43
N GLN A 150 13.04 19.02 -9.63
CA GLN A 150 13.57 17.93 -8.82
C GLN A 150 13.50 18.22 -7.31
N ILE A 151 13.55 19.49 -6.90
CA ILE A 151 13.48 19.86 -5.50
C ILE A 151 12.13 20.51 -5.20
N VAL A 152 11.46 19.98 -4.17
CA VAL A 152 10.15 20.46 -3.75
C VAL A 152 10.06 20.62 -2.25
N THR A 153 9.21 21.54 -1.82
CA THR A 153 8.81 21.66 -0.40
C THR A 153 7.40 21.12 -0.21
N ALA A 154 7.22 20.19 0.72
CA ALA A 154 5.90 19.68 1.09
C ALA A 154 5.04 20.81 1.68
N THR A 155 3.84 21.03 1.14
CA THR A 155 2.95 22.10 1.59
C THR A 155 1.48 21.71 1.40
N HIS A 156 0.58 22.60 1.77
CA HIS A 156 -0.85 22.38 1.59
C HIS A 156 -1.54 23.65 1.08
N TYR A 157 -2.61 23.45 0.33
CA TYR A 157 -3.56 24.51 0.01
C TYR A 157 -4.94 24.17 0.57
N GLN A 158 -5.73 25.21 0.80
CA GLN A 158 -7.11 25.09 1.24
C GLN A 158 -8.04 25.07 0.04
N ARG A 159 -8.94 24.08 -0.03
CA ARG A 159 -10.03 24.05 -1.03
C ARG A 159 -11.29 23.49 -0.38
N GLY A 160 -12.32 24.34 -0.30
CA GLY A 160 -13.62 23.97 0.29
C GLY A 160 -13.49 23.50 1.75
N GLY A 161 -12.72 24.23 2.56
CA GLY A 161 -12.46 23.89 3.97
C GLY A 161 -11.57 22.67 4.21
N LYS A 162 -11.06 22.02 3.15
CA LYS A 162 -10.19 20.85 3.25
C LYS A 162 -8.75 21.23 2.92
N LYS A 163 -7.84 20.86 3.82
CA LYS A 163 -6.39 20.90 3.60
C LYS A 163 -6.00 19.82 2.58
N ARG A 164 -5.36 20.22 1.48
CA ARG A 164 -4.93 19.31 0.41
C ARG A 164 -3.42 19.38 0.26
N ARG A 165 -2.76 18.23 0.33
CA ARG A 165 -1.31 18.13 0.14
C ARG A 165 -0.94 18.51 -1.29
N CYS A 166 0.06 19.36 -1.41
CA CYS A 166 0.74 19.73 -2.65
C CYS A 166 2.23 19.95 -2.35
N TYR A 167 2.97 20.29 -3.39
CA TYR A 167 4.41 20.50 -3.30
C TYR A 167 4.72 21.80 -4.01
N ARG A 168 5.53 22.64 -3.36
CA ARG A 168 6.04 23.88 -3.94
C ARG A 168 7.36 23.57 -4.63
N VAL A 169 7.43 23.87 -5.91
CA VAL A 169 8.66 23.81 -6.71
C VAL A 169 9.63 24.86 -6.21
N GLU A 170 10.88 24.48 -5.96
CA GLU A 170 11.88 25.42 -5.46
C GLU A 170 12.25 26.47 -6.50
N GLU A 171 12.44 26.09 -7.77
CA GLU A 171 12.93 27.00 -8.81
C GLU A 171 11.88 28.05 -9.23
N THR A 172 10.61 27.65 -9.31
CA THR A 172 9.53 28.51 -9.85
C THR A 172 8.56 29.01 -8.78
N GLY A 173 8.59 28.43 -7.58
CA GLY A 173 7.58 28.68 -6.54
C GLY A 173 6.19 28.12 -6.86
N GLY A 174 6.01 27.48 -8.02
CA GLY A 174 4.75 26.89 -8.47
C GLY A 174 4.29 25.74 -7.59
N LEU A 175 2.98 25.48 -7.58
CA LEU A 175 2.40 24.38 -6.82
C LEU A 175 2.03 23.22 -7.74
N LEU A 176 2.44 22.01 -7.36
CA LEU A 176 2.09 20.79 -8.08
C LEU A 176 1.59 19.71 -7.12
N ARG A 177 0.97 18.66 -7.67
CA ARG A 177 0.59 17.45 -6.91
C ARG A 177 1.44 16.28 -7.37
N LEU A 178 2.14 15.66 -6.43
CA LEU A 178 2.83 14.40 -6.65
C LEU A 178 2.00 13.26 -6.08
N SER A 179 2.03 12.13 -6.78
CA SER A 179 1.57 10.87 -6.22
C SER A 179 2.57 10.37 -5.17
N LYS A 180 2.16 9.50 -4.25
CA LYS A 180 3.12 8.86 -3.33
C LYS A 180 4.20 8.09 -4.10
N ALA A 181 3.85 7.42 -5.20
CA ALA A 181 4.84 6.73 -6.06
C ALA A 181 5.96 7.64 -6.57
N SER A 182 5.67 8.92 -6.81
CA SER A 182 6.67 9.89 -7.28
C SER A 182 7.73 10.24 -6.22
N LEU A 183 7.49 9.86 -4.96
CA LEU A 183 8.43 10.02 -3.84
C LEU A 183 9.27 8.75 -3.60
N ALA A 184 9.14 7.72 -4.44
CA ALA A 184 9.98 6.54 -4.32
C ALA A 184 11.45 6.93 -4.51
N GLY A 185 12.28 6.60 -3.51
CA GLY A 185 13.72 6.93 -3.51
C GLY A 185 14.04 8.42 -3.30
N SER A 186 13.07 9.26 -2.93
CA SER A 186 13.35 10.67 -2.64
C SER A 186 14.11 10.84 -1.32
N GLU A 187 14.87 11.93 -1.24
CA GLU A 187 15.73 12.27 -0.12
C GLU A 187 15.18 13.51 0.61
N LEU A 188 15.21 13.49 1.94
CA LEU A 188 14.93 14.67 2.76
C LEU A 188 16.18 15.57 2.81
N LEU A 189 16.09 16.78 2.26
CA LEU A 189 17.19 17.75 2.29
C LEU A 189 17.24 18.53 3.61
N SER A 190 16.09 18.96 4.10
CA SER A 190 15.96 19.64 5.39
C SER A 190 14.56 19.46 5.95
N SER A 191 14.46 19.29 7.27
CA SER A 191 13.16 19.19 7.94
C SER A 191 12.71 20.53 8.51
N ALA A 192 11.43 20.85 8.34
CA ALA A 192 10.82 22.01 8.99
C ALA A 192 10.87 21.95 10.52
N LYS A 193 10.95 20.74 11.10
CA LYS A 193 11.11 20.54 12.55
C LYS A 193 12.55 20.78 13.03
N GLY A 194 13.53 20.54 12.17
CA GLY A 194 14.95 20.76 12.45
C GLY A 194 15.29 22.25 12.57
N ASP A 195 14.76 23.07 11.66
CA ASP A 195 15.02 24.53 11.66
C ASP A 195 14.40 25.25 12.88
N ALA A 196 13.41 24.64 13.53
CA ALA A 196 12.79 25.16 14.75
C ALA A 196 13.44 24.67 16.06
N SER A 197 14.36 23.69 16.01
CA SER A 197 14.97 23.10 17.20
C SER A 197 16.48 22.87 17.01
N PRO A 198 17.35 23.60 17.76
CA PRO A 198 18.81 23.50 17.63
C PRO A 198 19.34 22.07 17.80
N VAL A 199 18.74 21.30 18.71
CA VAL A 199 19.14 19.91 19.00
C VAL A 199 18.82 18.97 17.84
N LEU A 200 17.73 19.22 17.11
CA LEU A 200 17.37 18.41 15.95
C LEU A 200 18.16 18.82 14.69
N ALA A 201 18.50 20.09 14.55
CA ALA A 201 19.35 20.58 13.45
C ALA A 201 20.71 19.87 13.43
N GLU A 202 21.34 19.70 14.60
CA GLU A 202 22.62 18.97 14.73
C GLU A 202 22.49 17.49 14.33
N PHE A 203 21.40 16.82 14.70
CA PHE A 203 21.15 15.42 14.34
C PHE A 203 21.00 15.21 12.82
N PHE A 204 20.30 16.13 12.14
CA PHE A 204 20.14 16.05 10.67
C PHE A 204 21.41 16.43 9.91
N ALA A 205 22.22 17.36 10.44
CA ALA A 205 23.51 17.71 9.84
C ALA A 205 24.50 16.53 9.83
N GLY A 206 24.48 15.68 10.85
CA GLY A 206 25.38 14.53 10.97
C GLY A 206 25.10 13.34 10.04
N LYS A 207 23.94 13.32 9.35
CA LYS A 207 23.60 12.23 8.41
C LYS A 207 24.10 12.45 6.98
N ASN A 208 24.59 13.65 6.66
CA ASN A 208 25.09 14.02 5.33
C ASN A 208 26.62 13.98 5.22
N SER A 209 27.33 13.31 6.14
CA SER A 209 28.79 13.23 6.16
C SER A 209 29.33 11.82 5.99
#